data_AF-A0A850JWY2-F1
#
_entry.id   AF-A0A850JWY2-F1
#
_cell.length_a   1.000
_cell.length_b   1.000
_cell.length_c   1.000
_cell.angle_alpha   90.00
_cell.angle_beta   90.00
_cell.angle_gamma   90.00
#
_symmetry.space_group_name_H-M   'P 1'
#
loop_
_entity.id
_entity.type
_entity.pdbx_description
1 polymer ?
#
loop_
_entity_poly.entity_id
_entity_poly.type
_entity_poly.pdbx_seq_one_letter_code
_entity_poly.pdbx_strand_id
1 'polypeptide(L)' 'MKTITDYDKLIPEGIVFSIRQIHKMGLISESMCKKLIFNKSIEVLKIGSKNYITRQTLIEYLEANTIPAIND' A
#
# COMPACT_ATOMS: atom_id res chain seq x y z
N MET A 1 14.02 6.19 -11.89
CA MET A 1 13.26 7.43 -12.18
C MET A 1 12.61 7.88 -10.89
N LYS A 2 12.68 9.16 -10.53
CA LYS A 2 12.13 9.66 -9.28
C LYS A 2 10.64 9.98 -9.50
N THR A 3 9.77 9.37 -8.72
CA THR A 3 8.34 9.73 -8.66
C THR A 3 8.21 11.12 -8.05
N ILE A 4 7.33 11.94 -8.64
CA ILE A 4 7.01 13.28 -8.10
C ILE A 4 6.13 13.15 -6.86
N THR A 5 5.29 12.11 -6.82
CA THR A 5 4.38 11.81 -5.72
C THR A 5 5.16 11.46 -4.45
N ASP A 6 4.84 12.16 -3.38
CA ASP A 6 5.38 11.94 -2.03
C ASP A 6 4.32 11.21 -1.19
N TYR A 7 4.40 9.88 -1.18
CA TYR A 7 3.44 9.06 -0.44
C TYR A 7 3.55 9.21 1.08
N ASP A 8 4.73 9.61 1.58
CA ASP A 8 4.92 9.92 2.99
C ASP A 8 4.07 11.10 3.46
N LYS A 9 3.71 12.04 2.57
CA LYS A 9 2.79 13.13 2.90
C LYS A 9 1.32 12.78 2.73
N LEU A 10 1.01 11.80 1.88
CA LEU A 10 -0.37 11.45 1.51
C LEU A 10 -0.97 10.40 2.43
N ILE A 11 -0.16 9.47 2.92
CA ILE A 11 -0.64 8.38 3.78
C ILE A 11 -0.55 8.84 5.24
N PRO A 12 -1.66 8.74 6.00
CA PRO A 12 -1.69 9.15 7.40
C PRO A 12 -0.55 8.54 8.23
N GLU A 13 -0.11 9.27 9.24
CA GLU A 13 0.81 8.74 10.24
C GLU A 13 0.18 7.54 10.95
N GLY A 14 0.88 6.41 10.92
CA GLY A 14 0.41 5.13 11.41
C GLY A 14 1.42 4.03 11.16
N ILE A 15 1.46 3.03 12.04
CA ILE A 15 2.45 1.93 11.92
C ILE A 15 1.96 0.89 10.92
N VAL A 16 0.69 0.49 11.02
CA VAL A 16 0.07 -0.55 10.19
C VAL A 16 -1.37 -0.22 9.82
N PHE A 17 -1.82 -0.73 8.67
CA PHE A 17 -3.17 -0.58 8.16
C PHE A 17 -3.80 -1.93 7.85
N SER A 18 -5.04 -2.11 8.25
CA SER A 18 -5.86 -3.24 7.82
C SER A 18 -6.32 -3.05 6.36
N ILE A 19 -6.67 -4.15 5.70
CA ILE A 19 -7.24 -4.14 4.33
C ILE A 19 -8.43 -3.16 4.22
N ARG A 20 -9.31 -3.13 5.23
CA ARG A 20 -10.49 -2.24 5.25
C ARG A 20 -10.09 -0.77 5.35
N GLN A 21 -9.02 -0.44 6.08
CA GLN A 21 -8.51 0.94 6.15
C GLN A 21 -7.92 1.37 4.81
N ILE A 22 -7.11 0.52 4.18
CA ILE A 22 -6.51 0.76 2.85
C ILE A 22 -7.59 0.99 1.80
N HIS A 23 -8.65 0.18 1.81
CA HIS A 23 -9.78 0.38 0.92
C HIS A 23 -10.52 1.68 1.18
N LYS A 24 -10.78 2.03 2.45
CA LYS A 24 -11.42 3.30 2.82
C LYS A 24 -10.61 4.53 2.44
N MET A 25 -9.27 4.42 2.39
CA MET A 25 -8.39 5.47 1.90
C MET A 25 -8.42 5.62 0.37
N GLY A 26 -9.10 4.72 -0.35
CA GLY A 26 -9.18 4.76 -1.82
C GLY A 26 -7.90 4.30 -2.53
N LEU A 27 -6.93 3.72 -1.81
CA LEU A 27 -5.63 3.34 -2.36
C LEU A 27 -5.70 2.01 -3.11
N ILE A 28 -6.18 0.95 -2.44
CA ILE A 28 -6.26 -0.41 -2.99
C ILE A 28 -7.59 -1.03 -2.55
N SER A 29 -8.33 -1.63 -3.47
CA SER A 29 -9.59 -2.30 -3.14
C SER A 29 -9.37 -3.55 -2.27
N GLU A 30 -10.36 -3.93 -1.47
CA GLU A 30 -10.22 -5.11 -0.60
C GLU A 30 -9.96 -6.39 -1.41
N SER A 31 -10.57 -6.54 -2.59
CA SER A 31 -10.38 -7.70 -3.46
C SER A 31 -8.96 -7.75 -4.02
N MET A 32 -8.39 -6.60 -4.39
CA MET A 32 -7.02 -6.51 -4.86
C MET A 32 -6.01 -6.78 -3.74
N CYS A 33 -6.20 -6.21 -2.55
CA CYS A 33 -5.37 -6.54 -1.39
C CYS A 33 -5.34 -8.05 -1.12
N LYS A 34 -6.50 -8.73 -1.15
CA LYS A 34 -6.57 -10.19 -0.95
C LYS A 34 -5.78 -10.94 -2.03
N LYS A 35 -5.85 -10.52 -3.29
CA LYS A 35 -5.06 -11.10 -4.39
C LYS A 35 -3.55 -10.90 -4.19
N LEU A 36 -3.13 -9.70 -3.80
CA LEU A 36 -1.72 -9.39 -3.52
C LEU A 36 -1.17 -10.27 -2.40
N ILE A 37 -1.93 -10.43 -1.32
CA ILE A 37 -1.55 -11.29 -0.18
C ILE A 37 -1.47 -12.75 -0.61
N PHE A 38 -2.48 -13.24 -1.33
CA PHE A 38 -2.52 -14.62 -1.82
C PHE A 38 -1.33 -14.93 -2.74
N ASN A 39 -1.00 -14.01 -3.65
CA ASN A 39 0.12 -14.12 -4.57
C ASN A 39 1.49 -13.81 -3.94
N LYS A 40 1.54 -13.50 -2.64
CA LYS A 40 2.75 -13.05 -1.93
C LYS A 40 3.43 -11.85 -2.61
N SER A 41 2.65 -10.99 -3.26
CA SER A 41 3.12 -9.79 -3.97
C SER A 41 3.19 -8.56 -3.06
N ILE A 42 2.77 -8.68 -1.80
CA ILE A 42 2.93 -7.66 -0.78
C ILE A 42 3.20 -8.32 0.56
N GLU A 43 4.15 -7.77 1.33
CA GLU A 43 4.43 -8.24 2.67
C GLU A 43 3.26 -7.87 3.62
N VAL A 44 2.94 -8.77 4.54
CA VAL A 44 1.89 -8.56 5.54
C VAL A 44 2.31 -8.99 6.93
N LEU A 45 1.84 -8.23 7.91
CA LEU A 45 1.88 -8.58 9.32
C LEU A 45 0.59 -9.28 9.72
N LYS A 46 0.69 -10.48 10.30
CA LYS A 46 -0.46 -11.21 10.83
C LYS A 46 -0.60 -10.95 12.33
N ILE A 47 -1.72 -10.33 12.74
CA ILE A 47 -2.06 -10.12 14.15
C ILE A 47 -3.35 -10.86 14.43
N GLY A 48 -3.25 -11.97 15.17
CA GLY A 48 -4.35 -12.91 15.38
C GLY A 48 -4.84 -13.51 14.05
N SER A 49 -6.13 -13.35 13.76
CA SER A 49 -6.75 -13.85 12.51
C SER A 49 -6.75 -12.84 11.36
N LYS A 50 -6.21 -11.63 11.55
CA LYS A 50 -6.28 -10.54 10.58
C LYS A 50 -4.90 -10.21 10.00
N ASN A 51 -4.91 -9.82 8.73
CA ASN A 51 -3.72 -9.33 8.01
C ASN A 51 -3.70 -7.80 8.01
N TYR A 52 -2.50 -7.26 8.23
CA TYR A 52 -2.18 -5.85 8.21
C TYR A 52 -0.99 -5.62 7.28
N ILE A 53 -0.89 -4.41 6.73
CA ILE A 53 0.25 -3.98 5.90
C ILE A 53 0.90 -2.82 6.63
N THR A 54 2.23 -2.85 6.77
CA THR A 54 2.96 -1.73 7.39
C THR A 54 2.89 -0.51 6.49
N ARG A 55 2.97 0.70 7.07
CA ARG A 55 2.99 1.93 6.27
C ARG A 55 4.12 1.92 5.25
N GLN A 56 5.32 1.50 5.66
CA GLN A 56 6.49 1.38 4.80
C GLN A 56 6.23 0.47 3.60
N THR A 57 5.76 -0.76 3.84
CA THR A 57 5.44 -1.73 2.77
C THR A 57 4.37 -1.18 1.82
N LEU A 58 3.38 -0.45 2.34
CA LEU A 58 2.33 0.15 1.51
C LEU A 58 2.90 1.25 0.60
N ILE A 59 3.79 2.10 1.14
CA ILE A 59 4.47 3.15 0.36
C ILE A 59 5.32 2.52 -0.73
N GLU A 60 6.18 1.56 -0.39
CA GLU A 60 7.04 0.85 -1.35
C GLU A 60 6.22 0.19 -2.46
N TYR A 61 5.09 -0.44 -2.10
CA TYR A 61 4.18 -1.00 -3.08
C TYR A 61 3.64 0.07 -4.03
N LEU A 62 3.17 1.21 -3.51
CA LEU A 62 2.61 2.28 -4.34
C LEU A 62 3.68 2.90 -5.24
N GLU A 63 4.88 3.15 -4.73
CA GLU A 63 6.02 3.65 -5.52
C GLU A 63 6.37 2.69 -6.65
N ALA A 64 6.51 1.40 -6.37
CA ALA A 64 6.80 0.38 -7.37
C ALA A 64 5.71 0.24 -8.44
N ASN A 65 4.46 0.60 -8.10
CA ASN A 65 3.31 0.55 -9.00
C ASN A 65 2.94 1.93 -9.58
N THR A 66 3.78 2.95 -9.37
CA THR A 66 3.58 4.28 -9.95
C THR A 66 4.31 4.39 -11.28
N ILE A 67 3.59 4.73 -12.34
CA ILE A 67 4.19 5.10 -13.61
C ILE A 67 4.69 6.55 -13.46
N PRO A 68 5.99 6.83 -13.61
CA PRO A 68 6.51 8.19 -13.48
C PRO A 68 5.86 9.12 -14.50
N ALA A 69 5.52 10.34 -14.08
CA ALA A 69 5.14 11.39 -15.00
C ALA A 69 6.33 11.72 -15.91
N ILE A 70 6.11 11.75 -17.22
CA ILE A 70 7.06 12.32 -18.18
C ILE A 70 6.91 13.82 -18.05
N ASN A 71 7.89 14.48 -17.44
CA ASN A 71 8.06 15.91 -17.61
C ASN A 71 8.95 16.07 -18.85
N ASP A 72 8.33 16.35 -20.00
CA ASP A 72 9.02 16.93 -21.16
C ASP A 72 9.32 18.42 -20.89
#